data_AF-A0A1Q6YDM7-F1
#
_entry.id   AF-A0A1Q6YDM7-F1
#
_cell.length_a   1.000
_cell.length_b   1.000
_cell.length_c   1.000
_cell.angle_alpha   90.00
_cell.angle_beta   90.00
_cell.angle_gamma   90.00
#
_symmetry.space_group_name_H-M   'P 1'
#
loop_
_entity.id
_entity.type
_entity.pdbx_description
1 polymer ?
#
loop_
_entity_poly.entity_id
_entity_poly.type
_entity_poly.pdbx_seq_one_letter_code
_entity_poly.pdbx_strand_id
1 'polypeptide(L)'
;MQKFIKLIALILLLGIPDCLYADRAHDLAKVASKQKAVIGCNPASLTTQTCHAQFPTGCTDSAHKYDAYLNFLKNQVPGAASASTAFLNGTDFKSFEDKIPKTLGSSNHAKSAPALANLGEGNIVTVIAFLYFVEDTGKGAGGKPSIGETTNCKLQLPDSYDFHIGLGFDPALAQQILKNKPQPVFGHPTEMDKTSVVAEMTPHTRGPKWTFARVNSLQGQQVKVVGQLMVDNTHLNANDDCAFPGALASCWRSTVWEVHPVTRFFVCNLKNNQVCDQNSPNSAWTSLKNVP
;
A
#
# COMPACT_ATOMS: atom_id res chain seq x y z
N MET A 1 -60.15 26.85 22.41
CA MET A 1 -58.79 27.22 22.87
C MET A 1 -57.92 25.95 22.90
N GLN A 2 -57.25 25.64 21.80
CA GLN A 2 -56.35 24.48 21.68
C GLN A 2 -54.93 24.93 22.01
N LYS A 3 -54.36 24.38 23.09
CA LYS A 3 -52.98 24.64 23.51
C LYS A 3 -52.04 23.75 22.68
N PHE A 4 -51.23 24.38 21.82
CA PHE A 4 -50.10 23.75 21.15
C PHE A 4 -48.94 23.59 22.14
N ILE A 5 -48.58 22.35 22.46
CA ILE A 5 -47.32 22.02 23.15
C ILE A 5 -46.24 21.90 22.06
N LYS A 6 -45.30 22.84 22.03
CA LYS A 6 -44.08 22.74 21.22
C LYS A 6 -43.08 21.85 21.96
N LEU A 7 -42.91 20.62 21.50
CA LEU A 7 -41.82 19.74 21.92
C LEU A 7 -40.56 20.19 21.15
N ILE A 8 -39.60 20.80 21.86
CA ILE A 8 -38.27 21.10 21.31
C ILE A 8 -37.48 19.79 21.35
N ALA A 9 -37.23 19.19 20.19
CA ALA A 9 -36.33 18.06 20.05
C ALA A 9 -34.89 18.57 20.18
N LEU A 10 -34.28 18.32 21.33
CA LEU A 10 -32.86 18.52 21.58
C LEU A 10 -32.09 17.42 20.83
N ILE A 11 -31.51 17.75 19.68
CA ILE A 11 -30.57 16.86 18.98
C ILE A 11 -29.27 16.86 19.80
N LEU A 12 -29.13 15.90 20.71
CA LEU A 12 -27.82 15.52 21.24
C LEU A 12 -27.03 14.90 20.09
N LEU A 13 -26.12 15.69 19.51
CA LEU A 13 -24.94 15.17 18.81
C LEU A 13 -24.08 14.46 19.87
N LEU A 14 -24.41 13.20 20.16
CA LEU A 14 -23.48 12.29 20.81
C LEU A 14 -22.32 12.12 19.83
N GLY A 15 -21.25 12.88 20.06
CA GLY A 15 -19.95 12.59 19.45
C GLY A 15 -19.65 11.13 19.73
N ILE A 16 -19.50 10.35 18.66
CA ILE A 16 -19.04 8.97 18.76
C ILE A 16 -17.69 9.06 19.49
N PRO A 17 -17.50 8.36 20.62
CA PRO A 17 -16.23 8.37 21.30
C PRO A 17 -15.13 7.95 20.33
N ASP A 18 -14.00 8.66 20.34
CA ASP A 18 -12.81 8.27 19.57
C ASP A 18 -12.37 6.81 19.85
N CYS A 19 -12.87 6.21 20.94
CA CYS A 19 -12.72 4.80 21.32
C CYS A 19 -13.41 3.77 20.39
N LEU A 20 -14.08 4.18 19.31
CA LEU A 20 -14.67 3.26 18.32
C LEU A 20 -14.02 3.34 16.94
N TYR A 21 -12.80 3.89 16.83
CA TYR A 21 -11.92 3.43 15.76
C TYR A 21 -11.55 2.00 16.05
N ALA A 22 -12.13 1.06 15.28
CA ALA A 22 -11.70 -0.33 15.31
C ALA A 22 -10.17 -0.35 15.18
N ASP A 23 -9.49 -0.85 16.21
CA ASP A 23 -8.05 -1.02 16.25
C ASP A 23 -7.68 -2.19 15.34
N ARG A 24 -7.80 -1.92 14.03
CA ARG A 24 -7.68 -2.90 12.97
C ARG A 24 -6.31 -3.55 13.00
N ALA A 25 -5.28 -2.77 13.32
CA ALA A 25 -3.92 -3.27 13.52
C ALA A 25 -3.87 -4.43 14.53
N HIS A 26 -4.39 -4.22 15.74
CA HIS A 26 -4.41 -5.26 16.76
C HIS A 26 -5.39 -6.40 16.43
N ASP A 27 -6.49 -6.13 15.75
CA ASP A 27 -7.43 -7.17 15.31
C ASP A 27 -6.81 -8.11 14.26
N LEU A 28 -6.04 -7.59 13.31
CA LEU A 28 -5.29 -8.40 12.36
C LEU A 28 -4.16 -9.17 13.05
N ALA A 29 -3.44 -8.53 13.99
CA ALA A 29 -2.39 -9.20 14.75
C ALA A 29 -2.92 -10.39 15.59
N LYS A 30 -4.13 -10.30 16.15
CA LYS A 30 -4.76 -11.41 16.90
C LYS A 30 -4.96 -12.68 16.07
N VAL A 31 -5.08 -12.56 14.74
CA VAL A 31 -5.25 -13.69 13.84
C VAL A 31 -3.95 -14.13 13.15
N ALA A 32 -2.82 -13.47 13.43
CA ALA A 32 -1.56 -13.70 12.73
C ALA A 32 -1.06 -15.15 12.84
N SER A 33 -1.03 -15.71 14.05
CA SER A 33 -0.56 -17.09 14.29
C SER A 33 -1.46 -18.17 13.67
N LYS A 34 -2.70 -17.82 13.31
CA LYS A 34 -3.67 -18.69 12.66
C LYS A 34 -3.47 -18.77 11.16
N GLN A 35 -2.77 -17.81 10.56
CA GLN A 35 -2.49 -17.83 9.12
C GLN A 35 -1.50 -18.96 8.80
N LYS A 36 -1.77 -19.69 7.72
CA LYS A 36 -0.98 -20.82 7.25
C LYS A 36 -0.73 -20.72 5.76
N ALA A 37 0.45 -21.15 5.34
CA ALA A 37 0.76 -21.26 3.93
C ALA A 37 -0.10 -22.35 3.31
N VAL A 38 -0.64 -22.09 2.13
CA VAL A 38 -1.43 -23.03 1.35
C VAL A 38 -0.58 -23.52 0.19
N ILE A 39 -0.60 -24.83 -0.04
CA ILE A 39 0.12 -25.49 -1.12
C ILE A 39 -0.84 -26.18 -2.08
N GLY A 40 -0.39 -26.39 -3.32
CA GLY A 40 -1.07 -27.26 -4.27
C GLY A 40 -2.25 -26.62 -5.00
N CYS A 41 -2.36 -25.29 -5.01
CA CYS A 41 -3.20 -24.61 -6.00
C CYS A 41 -2.68 -24.91 -7.41
N ASN A 42 -3.61 -24.98 -8.35
CA ASN A 42 -3.31 -25.01 -9.77
C ASN A 42 -3.62 -23.62 -10.37
N PRO A 43 -2.62 -22.75 -10.61
CA PRO A 43 -2.84 -21.43 -11.17
C PRO A 43 -3.60 -21.47 -12.51
N ALA A 44 -3.41 -22.52 -13.31
CA ALA A 44 -4.09 -22.65 -14.60
C ALA A 44 -5.61 -22.87 -14.49
N SER A 45 -6.11 -23.28 -13.32
CA SER A 45 -7.55 -23.44 -13.06
C SER A 45 -8.15 -22.31 -12.22
N LEU A 46 -7.36 -21.28 -11.91
CA LEU A 46 -7.77 -20.18 -11.05
C LEU A 46 -7.90 -18.89 -11.87
N THR A 47 -8.89 -18.09 -11.48
CA THR A 47 -8.97 -16.67 -11.80
C THR A 47 -8.42 -15.86 -10.62
N THR A 48 -8.14 -14.57 -10.85
CA THR A 48 -7.79 -13.62 -9.78
C THR A 48 -8.83 -13.64 -8.66
N GLN A 49 -10.12 -13.64 -9.00
CA GLN A 49 -11.21 -13.68 -8.02
C GLN A 49 -11.24 -14.99 -7.22
N THR A 50 -11.11 -16.14 -7.88
CA THR A 50 -11.17 -17.45 -7.19
C THR A 50 -9.92 -17.71 -6.36
N CYS A 51 -8.74 -17.25 -6.80
CA CYS A 51 -7.53 -17.28 -5.98
C CYS A 51 -7.77 -16.54 -4.67
N HIS A 52 -8.21 -15.28 -4.78
CA HIS A 52 -8.40 -14.42 -3.62
C HIS A 52 -9.48 -14.96 -2.66
N ALA A 53 -10.59 -15.48 -3.19
CA ALA A 53 -11.68 -16.02 -2.38
C ALA A 53 -11.34 -17.36 -1.69
N GLN A 54 -10.56 -18.23 -2.33
CA GLN A 54 -10.23 -19.56 -1.80
C GLN A 54 -8.96 -19.57 -0.94
N PHE A 55 -8.01 -18.68 -1.24
CA PHE A 55 -6.68 -18.65 -0.66
C PHE A 55 -6.40 -17.26 -0.08
N PRO A 56 -6.97 -16.91 1.10
CA PRO A 56 -6.78 -15.59 1.70
C PRO A 56 -5.31 -15.30 2.08
N THR A 57 -4.48 -16.33 2.28
CA THR A 57 -3.03 -16.22 2.48
C THR A 57 -2.24 -16.38 1.17
N GLY A 58 -2.89 -16.33 0.02
CA GLY A 58 -2.29 -16.72 -1.25
C GLY A 58 -1.95 -18.21 -1.31
N CYS A 59 -1.28 -18.62 -2.38
CA CYS A 59 -0.91 -20.02 -2.55
C CYS A 59 0.29 -20.20 -3.50
N THR A 60 1.06 -21.28 -3.31
CA THR A 60 2.14 -21.67 -4.24
C THR A 60 2.36 -23.19 -4.21
N ASP A 61 3.33 -23.66 -4.97
CA ASP A 61 3.82 -25.04 -4.99
C ASP A 61 4.56 -25.52 -3.72
N SER A 62 4.89 -24.63 -2.75
CA SER A 62 5.57 -25.02 -1.50
C SER A 62 5.33 -24.05 -0.34
N ALA A 63 5.11 -24.59 0.85
CA ALA A 63 4.82 -23.83 2.07
C ALA A 63 6.00 -22.98 2.58
N HIS A 64 7.22 -23.26 2.11
CA HIS A 64 8.43 -22.55 2.54
C HIS A 64 8.77 -21.34 1.66
N LYS A 65 7.96 -21.05 0.64
CA LYS A 65 8.28 -20.02 -0.36
C LYS A 65 7.74 -18.63 -0.02
N TYR A 66 6.97 -18.48 1.06
CA TYR A 66 6.41 -17.19 1.45
C TYR A 66 5.97 -17.15 2.92
N ASP A 67 5.77 -15.94 3.44
CA ASP A 67 5.16 -15.71 4.74
C ASP A 67 3.63 -15.62 4.61
N ALA A 68 2.92 -16.54 5.25
CA ALA A 68 1.47 -16.62 5.14
C ALA A 68 0.73 -15.43 5.75
N TYR A 69 1.28 -14.84 6.81
CA TYR A 69 0.66 -13.68 7.44
C TYR A 69 0.90 -12.42 6.62
N LEU A 70 2.09 -12.25 6.05
CA LEU A 70 2.35 -11.18 5.08
C LEU A 70 1.35 -11.23 3.92
N ASN A 71 1.20 -12.39 3.26
CA ASN A 71 0.24 -12.51 2.17
C ASN A 71 -1.20 -12.28 2.63
N PHE A 72 -1.56 -12.73 3.85
CA PHE A 72 -2.86 -12.41 4.43
C PHE A 72 -3.08 -10.90 4.56
N LEU A 73 -2.06 -10.14 4.97
CA LEU A 73 -2.11 -8.68 5.03
C LEU A 73 -2.26 -8.06 3.64
N LYS A 74 -1.46 -8.51 2.66
CA LYS A 74 -1.52 -8.07 1.25
C LYS A 74 -2.91 -8.31 0.63
N ASN A 75 -3.50 -9.44 0.94
CA ASN A 75 -4.83 -9.84 0.49
C ASN A 75 -5.99 -9.19 1.27
N GLN A 76 -5.76 -8.31 2.23
CA GLN A 76 -6.90 -7.65 2.86
C GLN A 76 -7.71 -6.82 1.86
N VAL A 77 -9.03 -6.71 2.05
CA VAL A 77 -9.90 -5.84 1.23
C VAL A 77 -10.59 -4.82 2.14
N PRO A 78 -9.83 -3.89 2.78
CA PRO A 78 -10.45 -2.88 3.60
C PRO A 78 -11.41 -2.03 2.75
N GLY A 79 -12.57 -1.69 3.32
CA GLY A 79 -13.58 -0.93 2.61
C GLY A 79 -13.03 0.41 2.14
N ALA A 80 -13.41 0.86 0.94
CA ALA A 80 -12.96 2.15 0.42
C ALA A 80 -13.36 3.35 1.30
N ALA A 81 -14.38 3.18 2.16
CA ALA A 81 -14.82 4.17 3.14
C ALA A 81 -14.12 4.06 4.51
N SER A 82 -13.21 3.10 4.69
CA SER A 82 -12.45 2.95 5.93
C SER A 82 -11.71 4.25 6.24
N ALA A 83 -11.94 4.74 7.45
CA ALA A 83 -11.36 5.98 7.93
C ALA A 83 -9.85 5.81 8.13
N SER A 84 -9.11 6.85 7.78
CA SER A 84 -7.67 6.91 7.98
C SER A 84 -7.38 7.18 9.45
N THR A 85 -6.50 6.40 10.08
CA THR A 85 -6.07 6.61 11.46
C THR A 85 -4.91 7.61 11.56
N ALA A 86 -4.17 7.81 10.47
CA ALA A 86 -3.04 8.73 10.42
C ALA A 86 -2.83 9.34 9.02
N PHE A 87 -2.16 10.49 8.98
CA PHE A 87 -1.51 11.04 7.80
C PHE A 87 -0.01 10.82 7.94
N LEU A 88 0.61 10.17 6.96
CA LEU A 88 2.04 9.84 6.98
C LEU A 88 2.81 10.60 5.89
N ASN A 89 4.01 11.02 6.23
CA ASN A 89 5.02 11.58 5.33
C ASN A 89 6.34 10.80 5.44
N GLY A 90 7.35 11.17 4.64
CA GLY A 90 8.65 10.47 4.62
C GLY A 90 9.37 10.41 5.98
N THR A 91 9.18 11.40 6.86
CA THR A 91 9.74 11.38 8.23
C THR A 91 9.08 10.32 9.10
N ASP A 92 7.77 10.10 8.94
CA ASP A 92 7.04 9.08 9.70
C ASP A 92 7.51 7.68 9.32
N PHE A 93 7.64 7.41 8.01
CA PHE A 93 8.18 6.14 7.52
C PHE A 93 9.60 5.87 8.03
N LYS A 94 10.48 6.88 7.97
CA LYS A 94 11.82 6.77 8.55
C LYS A 94 11.79 6.47 10.06
N SER A 95 10.86 7.08 10.80
CA SER A 95 10.67 6.83 12.24
C SER A 95 10.15 5.42 12.55
N PHE A 96 9.41 4.80 11.63
CA PHE A 96 8.93 3.42 11.77
C PHE A 96 10.01 2.40 11.46
N GLU A 97 10.89 2.68 10.51
CA GLU A 97 12.01 1.82 10.13
C GLU A 97 12.90 1.46 11.34
N ASP A 98 13.29 2.46 12.13
CA ASP A 98 14.10 2.28 13.34
C ASP A 98 13.42 1.42 14.43
N LYS A 99 12.10 1.21 14.31
CA LYS A 99 11.28 0.48 15.29
C LYS A 99 10.91 -0.93 14.82
N ILE A 100 11.34 -1.35 13.63
CA ILE A 100 11.12 -2.71 13.15
C ILE A 100 11.79 -3.71 14.12
N PRO A 101 11.07 -4.74 14.60
CA PRO A 101 11.67 -5.73 15.49
C PRO A 101 12.87 -6.41 14.84
N LYS A 102 14.03 -6.38 15.52
CA LYS A 102 15.28 -7.01 15.02
C LYS A 102 15.18 -8.51 14.79
N THR A 103 14.16 -9.15 15.36
CA THR A 103 13.85 -10.57 15.19
C THR A 103 13.00 -10.85 13.95
N LEU A 104 12.48 -9.82 13.29
CA LEU A 104 11.75 -9.95 12.03
C LEU A 104 12.71 -10.39 10.93
N GLY A 105 12.33 -11.44 10.21
CA GLY A 105 12.97 -11.93 9.01
C GLY A 105 11.91 -12.26 7.97
N SER A 106 12.33 -12.71 6.79
CA SER A 106 11.48 -12.83 5.60
C SER A 106 10.34 -13.86 5.70
N SER A 107 10.34 -14.74 6.70
CA SER A 107 9.37 -15.83 6.82
C SER A 107 8.75 -15.98 8.22
N ASN A 108 8.82 -14.94 9.05
CA ASN A 108 8.35 -15.01 10.43
C ASN A 108 7.49 -13.81 10.88
N HIS A 109 6.88 -13.10 9.95
CA HIS A 109 6.09 -11.88 10.16
C HIS A 109 5.09 -12.05 11.31
N ALA A 110 4.36 -13.17 11.33
CA ALA A 110 3.37 -13.47 12.37
C ALA A 110 3.90 -13.40 13.81
N LYS A 111 5.20 -13.65 14.04
CA LYS A 111 5.82 -13.56 15.38
C LYS A 111 5.97 -12.12 15.86
N SER A 112 6.11 -11.17 14.93
CA SER A 112 6.29 -9.75 15.20
C SER A 112 4.97 -8.96 15.12
N ALA A 113 3.87 -9.60 14.71
CA ALA A 113 2.58 -8.94 14.48
C ALA A 113 2.09 -8.07 15.66
N PRO A 114 2.18 -8.49 16.95
CA PRO A 114 1.80 -7.59 18.05
C PRO A 114 2.67 -6.34 18.15
N ALA A 115 3.97 -6.45 17.88
CA ALA A 115 4.89 -5.31 17.93
C ALA A 115 4.66 -4.36 16.73
N LEU A 116 4.42 -4.90 15.54
CA LEU A 116 4.11 -4.12 14.35
C LEU A 116 2.72 -3.46 14.43
N ALA A 117 1.74 -4.11 15.08
CA ALA A 117 0.44 -3.51 15.35
C ALA A 117 0.53 -2.27 16.24
N ASN A 118 1.44 -2.24 17.22
CA ASN A 118 1.72 -1.04 18.03
C ASN A 118 2.27 0.13 17.18
N LEU A 119 2.85 -0.16 16.01
CA LEU A 119 3.30 0.83 15.03
C LEU A 119 2.21 1.17 14.01
N GLY A 120 1.05 0.53 14.09
CA GLY A 120 -0.10 0.76 13.21
C GLY A 120 -0.14 -0.13 11.97
N GLU A 121 0.67 -1.18 11.87
CA GLU A 121 0.52 -2.18 10.79
C GLU A 121 -0.88 -2.76 10.79
N GLY A 122 -1.54 -2.72 9.64
CA GLY A 122 -2.94 -3.11 9.50
C GLY A 122 -3.92 -1.94 9.65
N ASN A 123 -3.51 -0.75 10.08
CA ASN A 123 -4.39 0.41 10.05
C ASN A 123 -4.44 1.06 8.67
N ILE A 124 -5.52 1.80 8.40
CA ILE A 124 -5.65 2.58 7.16
C ILE A 124 -4.99 3.93 7.36
N VAL A 125 -4.10 4.30 6.44
CA VAL A 125 -3.33 5.54 6.48
C VAL A 125 -3.51 6.34 5.20
N THR A 126 -3.25 7.63 5.30
CA THR A 126 -3.23 8.55 4.16
C THR A 126 -1.83 9.08 3.95
N VAL A 127 -1.31 8.97 2.74
CA VAL A 127 0.00 9.49 2.35
C VAL A 127 -0.19 10.55 1.28
N ILE A 128 0.34 11.75 1.52
CA ILE A 128 0.45 12.79 0.50
C ILE A 128 1.91 12.85 0.06
N ALA A 129 2.16 12.57 -1.21
CA ALA A 129 3.51 12.41 -1.76
C ALA A 129 3.51 12.79 -3.24
N PHE A 130 4.68 12.77 -3.87
CA PHE A 130 4.82 12.80 -5.32
C PHE A 130 4.91 11.36 -5.85
N LEU A 131 4.26 11.11 -6.98
CA LEU A 131 4.36 9.81 -7.65
C LEU A 131 5.69 9.72 -8.40
N TYR A 132 6.67 8.97 -7.91
CA TYR A 132 7.97 8.84 -8.58
C TYR A 132 7.92 7.87 -9.75
N PHE A 133 7.38 6.68 -9.53
CA PHE A 133 7.26 5.66 -10.57
C PHE A 133 6.04 4.79 -10.41
N VAL A 134 5.72 4.08 -11.48
CA VAL A 134 4.76 2.98 -11.50
C VAL A 134 5.40 1.84 -12.26
N GLU A 135 5.46 0.66 -11.67
CA GLU A 135 5.92 -0.56 -12.30
C GLU A 135 4.73 -1.51 -12.51
N ASP A 136 4.65 -2.07 -13.72
CA ASP A 136 3.74 -3.16 -14.05
C ASP A 136 4.46 -4.47 -13.81
N THR A 137 4.23 -5.07 -12.63
CA THR A 137 4.93 -6.30 -12.22
C THR A 137 4.64 -7.47 -13.14
N GLY A 138 3.62 -7.40 -13.99
CA GLY A 138 3.32 -8.41 -15.01
C GLY A 138 4.32 -8.47 -16.16
N LYS A 139 5.06 -7.38 -16.41
CA LYS A 139 6.07 -7.33 -17.48
C LYS A 139 7.34 -8.12 -17.17
N GLY A 140 7.55 -8.46 -15.91
CA GLY A 140 8.78 -9.09 -15.44
C GLY A 140 9.96 -8.13 -15.49
N ALA A 141 11.14 -8.64 -15.13
CA ALA A 141 12.34 -7.83 -14.94
C ALA A 141 13.59 -8.52 -15.49
N GLY A 142 14.55 -7.73 -15.98
CA GLY A 142 15.85 -8.25 -16.46
C GLY A 142 15.72 -9.25 -17.61
N GLY A 143 14.73 -9.07 -18.50
CA GLY A 143 14.45 -9.99 -19.61
C GLY A 143 13.80 -11.32 -19.21
N LYS A 144 13.41 -11.47 -17.93
CA LYS A 144 12.70 -12.66 -17.44
C LYS A 144 11.20 -12.37 -17.35
N PRO A 145 10.34 -13.34 -17.69
CA PRO A 145 8.90 -13.19 -17.51
C PRO A 145 8.55 -13.09 -16.02
N SER A 146 7.45 -12.40 -15.72
CA SER A 146 6.94 -12.33 -14.35
C SER A 146 6.36 -13.66 -13.91
N ILE A 147 6.66 -14.07 -12.68
CA ILE A 147 6.18 -15.34 -12.11
C ILE A 147 4.94 -15.20 -11.23
N GLY A 148 4.39 -13.99 -11.11
CA GLY A 148 3.25 -13.68 -10.25
C GLY A 148 3.60 -13.73 -8.77
N GLU A 149 2.95 -12.88 -7.98
CA GLU A 149 3.15 -12.88 -6.53
C GLU A 149 2.43 -14.05 -5.86
N THR A 150 2.98 -14.55 -4.75
CA THR A 150 2.33 -15.63 -3.99
C THR A 150 1.01 -15.21 -3.39
N THR A 151 0.85 -13.91 -3.07
CA THR A 151 -0.42 -13.34 -2.59
C THR A 151 -1.53 -13.49 -3.64
N ASN A 152 -1.17 -13.45 -4.93
CA ASN A 152 -2.03 -13.64 -6.09
C ASN A 152 -1.91 -15.07 -6.68
N CYS A 153 -1.59 -16.07 -5.84
CA CYS A 153 -1.45 -17.48 -6.22
C CYS A 153 -0.48 -17.76 -7.39
N LYS A 154 0.52 -16.89 -7.61
CA LYS A 154 1.42 -16.93 -8.78
C LYS A 154 0.68 -16.94 -10.13
N LEU A 155 -0.51 -16.35 -10.17
CA LEU A 155 -1.23 -16.16 -11.42
C LEU A 155 -0.41 -15.30 -12.38
N GLN A 156 -0.44 -15.68 -13.65
CA GLN A 156 0.19 -14.93 -14.75
C GLN A 156 -0.85 -14.37 -15.72
N LEU A 157 -2.01 -14.00 -15.17
CA LEU A 157 -3.10 -13.39 -15.92
C LEU A 157 -2.84 -11.87 -16.01
N PRO A 158 -3.21 -11.20 -17.11
CA PRO A 158 -2.98 -9.76 -17.24
C PRO A 158 -3.53 -8.89 -16.10
N ASP A 159 -4.59 -9.34 -15.44
CA ASP A 159 -5.25 -8.63 -14.34
C ASP A 159 -4.85 -9.13 -12.95
N SER A 160 -3.94 -10.10 -12.83
CA SER A 160 -3.53 -10.69 -11.54
C SER A 160 -2.26 -10.09 -10.94
N TYR A 161 -1.73 -9.04 -11.56
CA TYR A 161 -0.49 -8.37 -11.15
C TYR A 161 -0.77 -7.05 -10.44
N ASP A 162 0.03 -6.81 -9.41
CA ASP A 162 0.03 -5.56 -8.66
C ASP A 162 0.75 -4.48 -9.46
N PHE A 163 0.34 -3.23 -9.27
CA PHE A 163 1.18 -2.10 -9.67
C PHE A 163 1.99 -1.65 -8.47
N HIS A 164 3.31 -1.72 -8.57
CA HIS A 164 4.22 -1.17 -7.59
C HIS A 164 4.40 0.32 -7.86
N ILE A 165 4.24 1.14 -6.83
CA ILE A 165 4.19 2.60 -6.92
C ILE A 165 5.22 3.18 -5.98
N GLY A 166 6.16 3.95 -6.51
CA GLY A 166 7.11 4.72 -5.70
C GLY A 166 6.50 6.04 -5.26
N LEU A 167 6.34 6.24 -3.95
CA LEU A 167 5.91 7.49 -3.34
C LEU A 167 7.13 8.24 -2.79
N GLY A 168 7.36 9.45 -3.28
CA GLY A 168 8.49 10.27 -2.90
C GLY A 168 8.11 11.61 -2.29
N PHE A 169 9.04 12.20 -1.55
CA PHE A 169 8.78 13.39 -0.73
C PHE A 169 9.68 14.59 -1.09
N ASP A 170 10.52 14.48 -2.11
CA ASP A 170 11.33 15.58 -2.64
C ASP A 170 10.65 16.22 -3.87
N PRO A 171 10.14 17.47 -3.76
CA PRO A 171 9.53 18.16 -4.89
C PRO A 171 10.51 18.45 -6.03
N ALA A 172 11.81 18.63 -5.77
CA ALA A 172 12.78 18.89 -6.82
C ALA A 172 12.98 17.66 -7.71
N LEU A 173 13.15 16.48 -7.11
CA LEU A 173 13.18 15.21 -7.83
C LEU A 173 11.87 14.94 -8.56
N ALA A 174 10.71 15.20 -7.94
CA ALA A 174 9.41 15.08 -8.58
C ALA A 174 9.29 15.93 -9.87
N GLN A 175 9.82 17.15 -9.87
CA GLN A 175 9.84 18.02 -11.06
C GLN A 175 10.73 17.46 -12.17
N GLN A 176 11.83 16.78 -11.85
CA GLN A 176 12.67 16.10 -12.84
C GLN A 176 11.93 14.89 -13.44
N ILE A 177 11.28 14.10 -12.58
CA ILE A 177 10.47 12.94 -12.97
C ILE A 177 9.29 13.38 -13.85
N LEU A 178 8.63 14.51 -13.53
CA LEU A 178 7.52 15.03 -14.33
C LEU A 178 7.94 15.32 -15.78
N LYS A 179 9.18 15.78 -15.98
CA LYS A 179 9.73 16.10 -17.31
C LYS A 179 10.15 14.85 -18.08
N ASN A 180 10.83 13.92 -17.40
CA ASN A 180 11.54 12.83 -18.06
C ASN A 180 10.79 11.49 -18.01
N LYS A 181 9.82 11.34 -17.10
CA LYS A 181 9.03 10.13 -16.87
C LYS A 181 9.88 8.84 -16.84
N PRO A 182 10.98 8.81 -16.07
CA PRO A 182 11.86 7.65 -16.02
C PRO A 182 11.12 6.41 -15.51
N GLN A 183 11.60 5.24 -15.87
CA GLN A 183 11.08 3.96 -15.37
C GLN A 183 12.19 3.28 -14.54
N PRO A 184 11.84 2.54 -13.47
CA PRO A 184 12.80 1.71 -12.76
C PRO A 184 13.52 0.76 -13.72
N VAL A 185 14.84 0.60 -13.55
CA VAL A 185 15.66 -0.29 -14.39
C VAL A 185 16.26 -1.36 -13.52
N PHE A 186 15.81 -2.61 -13.69
CA PHE A 186 16.29 -3.76 -12.93
C PHE A 186 17.83 -3.83 -12.86
N GLY A 187 18.36 -4.10 -11.68
CA GLY A 187 19.79 -4.06 -11.35
C GLY A 187 20.42 -2.67 -11.21
N HIS A 188 19.69 -1.59 -11.51
CA HIS A 188 20.23 -0.23 -11.57
C HIS A 188 19.32 0.78 -10.84
N PRO A 189 19.13 0.65 -9.51
CA PRO A 189 18.32 1.58 -8.75
C PRO A 189 18.92 2.98 -8.78
N THR A 190 18.07 3.94 -9.12
CA THR A 190 18.35 5.37 -9.15
C THR A 190 17.90 6.04 -7.86
N GLU A 191 18.10 7.35 -7.75
CA GLU A 191 17.67 8.10 -6.58
C GLU A 191 16.16 8.03 -6.36
N MET A 192 15.36 7.99 -7.42
CA MET A 192 13.90 7.89 -7.28
C MET A 192 13.48 6.56 -6.67
N ASP A 193 14.21 5.48 -6.97
CA ASP A 193 13.92 4.16 -6.41
C ASP A 193 14.26 4.19 -4.92
N LYS A 194 15.53 4.51 -4.61
CA LYS A 194 16.12 4.49 -3.27
C LYS A 194 15.45 5.39 -2.24
N THR A 195 14.82 6.48 -2.69
CA THR A 195 14.17 7.46 -1.81
C THR A 195 12.64 7.31 -1.77
N SER A 196 12.10 6.26 -2.40
CA SER A 196 10.67 6.00 -2.42
C SER A 196 10.21 5.08 -1.31
N VAL A 197 9.00 5.36 -0.82
CA VAL A 197 8.16 4.44 -0.05
C VAL A 197 7.25 3.72 -1.04
N VAL A 198 7.17 2.39 -0.96
CA VAL A 198 6.34 1.61 -1.88
C VAL A 198 4.87 1.65 -1.46
N ALA A 199 4.00 1.77 -2.46
CA ALA A 199 2.58 1.50 -2.34
C ALA A 199 2.17 0.53 -3.44
N GLU A 200 1.18 -0.33 -3.18
CA GLU A 200 0.79 -1.35 -4.16
C GLU A 200 -0.71 -1.29 -4.44
N MET A 201 -1.05 -1.14 -5.73
CA MET A 201 -2.43 -1.30 -6.21
C MET A 201 -2.64 -2.75 -6.63
N THR A 202 -3.35 -3.50 -5.80
CA THR A 202 -3.63 -4.91 -6.06
C THR A 202 -4.85 -5.10 -6.94
N PRO A 203 -4.94 -6.23 -7.68
CA PRO A 203 -6.10 -6.56 -8.49
C PRO A 203 -7.45 -6.47 -7.77
N HIS A 204 -7.52 -6.89 -6.51
CA HIS A 204 -8.77 -6.96 -5.74
C HIS A 204 -9.28 -5.62 -5.21
N THR A 205 -8.43 -4.60 -5.10
CA THR A 205 -8.87 -3.24 -4.71
C THR A 205 -8.91 -2.25 -5.88
N ARG A 206 -8.27 -2.59 -7.01
CA ARG A 206 -8.14 -1.75 -8.18
C ARG A 206 -9.43 -1.71 -8.99
N GLY A 207 -10.07 -0.54 -9.03
CA GLY A 207 -11.25 -0.33 -9.87
C GLY A 207 -10.92 -0.38 -11.38
N PRO A 208 -11.90 -0.63 -12.28
CA PRO A 208 -11.66 -0.81 -13.72
C PRO A 208 -10.95 0.35 -14.42
N LYS A 209 -11.07 1.58 -13.87
CA LYS A 209 -10.42 2.78 -14.43
C LYS A 209 -8.98 2.97 -13.95
N TRP A 210 -8.51 2.21 -12.96
CA TRP A 210 -7.16 2.32 -12.43
C TRP A 210 -6.24 1.45 -13.29
N THR A 211 -5.97 1.88 -14.52
CA THR A 211 -5.09 1.16 -15.45
C THR A 211 -3.64 1.59 -15.25
N PHE A 212 -2.67 0.73 -15.57
CA PHE A 212 -1.25 1.07 -15.49
C PHE A 212 -0.94 2.37 -16.23
N ALA A 213 -1.40 2.49 -17.48
CA ALA A 213 -1.19 3.67 -18.31
C ALA A 213 -1.72 4.95 -17.65
N ARG A 214 -2.87 4.88 -16.98
CA ARG A 214 -3.45 6.03 -16.28
C ARG A 214 -2.60 6.43 -15.08
N VAL A 215 -2.21 5.49 -14.22
CA VAL A 215 -1.38 5.82 -13.04
C VAL A 215 -0.01 6.30 -13.50
N ASN A 216 0.63 5.63 -14.46
CA ASN A 216 1.95 5.98 -14.97
C ASN A 216 1.98 7.38 -15.63
N SER A 217 0.88 7.83 -16.26
CA SER A 217 0.78 9.19 -16.80
C SER A 217 0.97 10.28 -15.72
N LEU A 218 0.71 9.95 -14.46
CA LEU A 218 0.74 10.88 -13.32
C LEU A 218 2.12 11.04 -12.68
N GLN A 219 3.17 10.37 -13.17
CA GLN A 219 4.52 10.50 -12.60
C GLN A 219 4.96 11.95 -12.44
N GLY A 220 5.61 12.27 -11.32
CA GLY A 220 6.02 13.60 -10.89
C GLY A 220 4.89 14.48 -10.36
N GLN A 221 3.62 14.08 -10.48
CA GLN A 221 2.49 14.82 -9.88
C GLN A 221 2.31 14.46 -8.41
N GLN A 222 1.73 15.40 -7.66
CA GLN A 222 1.39 15.16 -6.26
C GLN A 222 0.10 14.33 -6.16
N VAL A 223 0.14 13.32 -5.31
CA VAL A 223 -0.93 12.35 -5.12
C VAL A 223 -1.28 12.21 -3.64
N LYS A 224 -2.50 11.78 -3.39
CA LYS A 224 -2.96 11.32 -2.06
C LYS A 224 -3.36 9.86 -2.19
N VAL A 225 -2.65 9.00 -1.48
CA VAL A 225 -2.85 7.56 -1.46
C VAL A 225 -3.45 7.18 -0.11
N VAL A 226 -4.52 6.40 -0.12
CA VAL A 226 -5.12 5.83 1.09
C VAL A 226 -5.08 4.31 0.97
N GLY A 227 -4.56 3.64 1.97
CA GLY A 227 -4.45 2.19 2.01
C GLY A 227 -4.02 1.69 3.37
N GLN A 228 -3.78 0.39 3.48
CA GLN A 228 -3.31 -0.24 4.70
C GLN A 228 -1.80 -0.04 4.85
N LEU A 229 -1.35 0.41 6.03
CA LEU A 229 0.07 0.41 6.39
C LEU A 229 0.52 -1.02 6.70
N MET A 230 1.67 -1.46 6.18
CA MET A 230 2.27 -2.74 6.55
C MET A 230 3.77 -2.81 6.26
N VAL A 231 4.48 -3.75 6.87
CA VAL A 231 5.86 -4.07 6.53
C VAL A 231 5.90 -5.18 5.48
N ASP A 232 6.57 -4.98 4.34
CA ASP A 232 6.96 -6.10 3.48
C ASP A 232 8.29 -6.70 3.97
N ASN A 233 8.19 -7.62 4.90
CA ASN A 233 9.35 -8.26 5.53
C ASN A 233 10.17 -9.13 4.55
N THR A 234 9.67 -9.42 3.34
CA THR A 234 10.48 -10.11 2.31
C THR A 234 11.60 -9.21 1.80
N HIS A 235 11.38 -7.89 1.83
CA HIS A 235 12.32 -6.86 1.42
C HIS A 235 13.20 -6.33 2.56
N LEU A 236 13.08 -6.90 3.77
CA LEU A 236 13.91 -6.51 4.92
C LEU A 236 15.30 -7.13 4.82
N ASN A 237 16.10 -6.61 3.89
CA ASN A 237 17.44 -7.08 3.58
C ASN A 237 18.27 -5.99 2.90
N ALA A 238 19.59 -6.14 2.91
CA ALA A 238 20.55 -5.14 2.40
C ALA A 238 20.47 -4.87 0.87
N ASN A 239 19.83 -5.74 0.08
CA ASN A 239 19.69 -5.54 -1.36
C ASN A 239 18.45 -4.73 -1.74
N ASP A 240 17.46 -4.65 -0.87
CA ASP A 240 16.18 -4.03 -1.18
C ASP A 240 15.98 -2.76 -0.36
N ASP A 241 16.21 -2.84 0.94
CA ASP A 241 15.98 -1.74 1.88
C ASP A 241 17.24 -0.89 2.09
N CYS A 242 17.17 0.37 1.68
CA CYS A 242 18.25 1.34 1.80
C CYS A 242 18.48 1.84 3.23
N ALA A 243 17.54 1.61 4.15
CA ALA A 243 17.73 1.90 5.56
C ALA A 243 18.27 0.70 6.35
N PHE A 244 18.32 -0.49 5.73
CA PHE A 244 18.81 -1.70 6.38
C PHE A 244 20.27 -1.55 6.84
N PRO A 245 20.65 -2.08 8.02
CA PRO A 245 22.04 -2.10 8.45
C PRO A 245 22.94 -2.82 7.45
N GLY A 246 23.87 -2.09 6.83
CA GLY A 246 24.75 -2.62 5.78
C GLY A 246 24.12 -2.66 4.40
N ALA A 247 23.08 -1.84 4.15
CA ALA A 247 22.47 -1.65 2.84
C ALA A 247 23.54 -1.44 1.75
N LEU A 248 23.35 -2.15 0.64
CA LEU A 248 24.25 -2.10 -0.50
C LEU A 248 23.90 -0.89 -1.37
N ALA A 249 24.85 -0.46 -2.20
CA ALA A 249 24.61 0.58 -3.20
C ALA A 249 23.51 0.20 -4.21
N SER A 250 23.17 -1.09 -4.30
CA SER A 250 22.10 -1.65 -5.12
C SER A 250 20.75 -1.77 -4.39
N CYS A 251 20.59 -1.17 -3.21
CA CYS A 251 19.29 -1.07 -2.54
C CYS A 251 18.25 -0.31 -3.39
N TRP A 252 16.97 -0.61 -3.17
CA TRP A 252 15.88 -0.23 -4.08
C TRP A 252 14.85 0.73 -3.48
N ARG A 253 14.62 0.71 -2.17
CA ARG A 253 13.55 1.48 -1.52
C ARG A 253 14.03 2.08 -0.21
N SER A 254 13.41 3.17 0.24
CA SER A 254 13.88 3.87 1.44
C SER A 254 13.54 3.16 2.75
N THR A 255 12.57 2.25 2.71
CA THR A 255 12.02 1.53 3.86
C THR A 255 11.25 0.31 3.36
N VAL A 256 11.07 -0.70 4.22
CA VAL A 256 10.17 -1.83 3.98
C VAL A 256 8.73 -1.58 4.41
N TRP A 257 8.45 -0.42 5.01
CA TRP A 257 7.08 0.00 5.26
C TRP A 257 6.41 0.43 3.95
N GLU A 258 5.18 -0.02 3.76
CA GLU A 258 4.43 0.15 2.53
C GLU A 258 2.98 0.51 2.79
N VAL A 259 2.34 1.05 1.75
CA VAL A 259 0.88 1.18 1.71
C VAL A 259 0.31 0.09 0.79
N HIS A 260 -0.11 -1.02 1.38
CA HIS A 260 -0.65 -2.17 0.67
C HIS A 260 -1.83 -2.81 1.45
N PRO A 261 -3.02 -2.98 0.82
CA PRO A 261 -3.34 -2.54 -0.54
C PRO A 261 -3.81 -1.09 -0.55
N VAL A 262 -3.61 -0.41 -1.67
CA VAL A 262 -4.20 0.90 -1.94
C VAL A 262 -5.71 0.76 -2.16
N THR A 263 -6.51 1.52 -1.43
CA THR A 263 -7.99 1.54 -1.56
C THR A 263 -8.53 2.82 -2.18
N ARG A 264 -7.81 3.95 -2.06
CA ARG A 264 -8.15 5.20 -2.75
C ARG A 264 -6.89 5.89 -3.25
N PHE A 265 -7.00 6.46 -4.44
CA PHE A 265 -5.94 7.24 -5.08
C PHE A 265 -6.52 8.53 -5.63
N PHE A 266 -5.86 9.65 -5.32
CA PHE A 266 -6.23 10.97 -5.76
C PHE A 266 -5.01 11.71 -6.31
N VAL A 267 -5.27 12.66 -7.19
CA VAL A 267 -4.28 13.57 -7.78
C VAL A 267 -4.61 14.97 -7.33
N CYS A 268 -3.60 15.72 -6.89
CA CYS A 268 -3.76 17.14 -6.61
C CYS A 268 -4.11 17.88 -7.91
N ASN A 269 -5.18 18.67 -7.92
CA ASN A 269 -5.63 19.39 -9.11
C ASN A 269 -5.39 20.91 -9.03
N LEU A 270 -4.72 21.37 -7.97
CA LEU A 270 -4.31 22.77 -7.83
C LEU A 270 -3.35 23.16 -8.96
N LYS A 271 -3.35 24.45 -9.31
CA LYS A 271 -2.62 25.02 -10.45
C LYS A 271 -1.55 25.99 -9.96
N ASN A 272 -0.75 26.53 -10.88
CA ASN A 272 0.23 27.59 -10.61
C ASN A 272 1.23 27.23 -9.50
N ASN A 273 1.77 26.00 -9.54
CA ASN A 273 2.73 25.47 -8.57
C ASN A 273 2.22 25.39 -7.12
N GLN A 274 0.91 25.47 -6.90
CA GLN A 274 0.31 25.17 -5.61
C GLN A 274 0.37 23.66 -5.33
N VAL A 275 0.65 23.31 -4.09
CA VAL A 275 0.67 21.93 -3.60
C VAL A 275 -0.52 21.69 -2.68
N CYS A 276 -1.08 20.50 -2.75
CA CYS A 276 -2.05 20.02 -1.79
C CYS A 276 -1.36 19.52 -0.52
N ASP A 277 -2.06 19.62 0.60
CA ASP A 277 -1.64 19.18 1.92
C ASP A 277 -2.81 18.51 2.67
N GLN A 278 -2.61 18.19 3.95
CA GLN A 278 -3.63 17.57 4.79
C GLN A 278 -4.85 18.46 5.04
N ASN A 279 -4.71 19.78 4.92
CA ASN A 279 -5.77 20.77 5.16
C ASN A 279 -6.51 21.15 3.87
N SER A 280 -5.99 20.71 2.72
CA SER A 280 -6.56 21.01 1.42
C SER A 280 -7.96 20.41 1.28
N PRO A 281 -8.96 21.19 0.80
CA PRO A 281 -10.33 20.73 0.72
C PRO A 281 -10.48 19.56 -0.25
N ASN A 282 -11.57 18.78 -0.12
CA ASN A 282 -11.83 17.67 -1.04
C ASN A 282 -11.88 18.07 -2.52
N SER A 283 -12.24 19.33 -2.83
CA SER A 283 -12.23 19.88 -4.19
C SER A 283 -10.84 20.03 -4.79
N ALA A 284 -9.77 20.09 -3.98
CA ALA A 284 -8.38 20.11 -4.41
C ALA A 284 -7.87 18.74 -4.90
N TRP A 285 -8.68 17.69 -4.72
CA TRP A 285 -8.30 16.30 -5.00
C TRP A 285 -9.21 15.68 -6.04
N THR A 286 -8.64 15.26 -7.16
CA THR A 286 -9.37 14.49 -8.18
C THR A 286 -9.13 13.00 -7.97
N SER A 287 -10.18 12.22 -7.75
CA SER A 287 -10.04 10.76 -7.67
C SER A 287 -9.51 10.19 -8.97
N LEU A 288 -8.62 9.19 -8.92
CA LEU A 288 -8.02 8.55 -10.10
C LEU A 288 -9.05 8.09 -11.14
N LYS A 289 -10.23 7.62 -10.69
CA LYS A 289 -11.34 7.21 -11.57
C LYS A 289 -11.97 8.36 -12.37
N ASN A 290 -11.70 9.61 -11.95
CA ASN A 290 -12.22 10.85 -12.52
C ASN A 290 -11.12 11.73 -13.13
N VAL A 291 -9.86 11.29 -13.09
CA VAL A 291 -8.80 11.94 -13.88
C VAL A 291 -9.19 11.81 -15.37
N PRO A 292 -9.17 12.91 -16.15
CA PRO A 292 -9.48 12.89 -17.58
C PRO A 292 -8.68 11.82 -18.34
#